data_AF-A0A941J7Y0-F1
#
_entry.id   AF-A0A941J7Y0-F1
#
_cell.length_a   1.000
_cell.length_b   1.000
_cell.length_c   1.000
_cell.angle_alpha   90.00
_cell.angle_beta   90.00
_cell.angle_gamma   90.00
#
_symmetry.space_group_name_H-M   'P 1'
#
loop_
_entity.id
_entity.type
_entity.pdbx_description
1 polymer ?
#
loop_
_entity_poly.entity_id
_entity_poly.type
_entity_poly.pdbx_seq_one_letter_code
_entity_poly.pdbx_strand_id
1 'polypeptide(L)'
;MVTYIVIPCFPLLISCILIFLGELGRDDYYIYISLAFSYNCIPYFISRREKLDIRDIKKIISNIKSFFRLKNEHLWIFVIGFIVLGIILTAQYKFGVKNPNSFITSLLPNFFADVISVLVTTFLVTHLLQKNQERKRRMIAYATLGRDFNTLMHTVANRYIWYITKDKAANDVKDEEIEESEEEIHFFTFPFKFPHFEQRMTQNVYLPANAEVDIKDYEYNNEKTNRVREVVKSVDTFIGKDFISTDYKSIEPYGEDGKLKIREIAMDYVQFCEIFRDRTVEDINEFKSTYDIGILVPELADEILKLEKYFNSGVLDFSEFRKRDYEYNLKEAKIEVTQFREMFFKMGLQIISMMEFFKKEEGEIIKKL
;
A
#
# COMPACT_ATOMS: atom_id res chain seq x y z
N MET A 1 8.30 -29.52 -50.36
CA MET A 1 8.20 -28.06 -50.55
C MET A 1 7.45 -27.32 -49.44
N VAL A 2 6.53 -27.96 -48.71
CA VAL A 2 5.82 -27.38 -47.54
C VAL A 2 6.75 -27.06 -46.35
N THR A 3 7.87 -27.77 -46.22
CA THR A 3 8.86 -27.58 -45.13
C THR A 3 9.69 -26.31 -45.23
N TYR A 4 9.74 -25.62 -46.38
CA TYR A 4 10.68 -24.51 -46.58
C TYR A 4 10.14 -23.10 -46.24
N ILE A 5 8.82 -22.94 -46.00
CA ILE A 5 8.19 -21.62 -45.81
C ILE A 5 7.64 -21.42 -44.38
N VAL A 6 7.43 -22.49 -43.61
CA VAL A 6 7.02 -22.38 -42.19
C VAL A 6 8.23 -22.10 -41.26
N ILE A 7 9.44 -22.48 -41.69
CA ILE A 7 10.67 -22.36 -40.90
C ILE A 7 11.18 -20.90 -40.72
N PRO A 8 11.06 -19.94 -41.67
CA PRO A 8 11.59 -18.59 -41.49
C PRO A 8 10.68 -17.63 -40.70
N CYS A 9 9.36 -17.86 -40.62
CA CYS A 9 8.46 -16.96 -39.88
C CYS A 9 8.42 -17.23 -38.37
N PHE A 10 8.67 -18.48 -37.95
CA PHE A 10 8.66 -18.88 -36.54
C PHE A 10 9.78 -18.23 -35.70
N PRO A 11 11.03 -18.10 -36.20
CA PRO A 11 12.12 -17.35 -35.55
C PRO A 11 11.81 -15.88 -35.35
N LEU A 12 11.15 -15.23 -36.32
CA LEU A 12 10.72 -13.83 -36.24
C LEU A 12 9.65 -13.64 -35.17
N LEU A 13 8.66 -14.55 -35.11
CA LEU A 13 7.63 -14.50 -34.08
C LEU A 13 8.21 -14.72 -32.68
N ILE A 14 9.14 -15.67 -32.54
CA ILE A 14 9.88 -15.92 -31.30
C ILE A 14 10.76 -14.73 -30.92
N SER A 15 11.47 -14.13 -31.87
CA SER A 15 12.28 -12.92 -31.66
C SER A 15 11.41 -11.76 -31.18
N CYS A 16 10.26 -11.49 -31.81
CA CYS A 16 9.34 -10.45 -31.37
C CYS A 16 8.80 -10.70 -29.96
N ILE A 17 8.43 -11.95 -29.63
CA ILE A 17 7.99 -12.34 -28.29
C ILE A 17 9.14 -12.15 -27.27
N LEU A 18 10.38 -12.47 -27.64
CA LEU A 18 11.53 -12.34 -26.75
C LEU A 18 11.97 -10.88 -26.53
N ILE A 19 12.02 -10.02 -27.56
CA ILE A 19 12.27 -8.56 -27.38
C ILE A 19 11.25 -8.00 -26.41
N PHE A 20 10.00 -8.37 -26.62
CA PHE A 20 8.88 -7.85 -25.87
C PHE A 20 8.88 -8.34 -24.41
N LEU A 21 9.27 -9.60 -24.15
CA LEU A 21 9.50 -10.09 -22.79
C LEU A 21 10.66 -9.36 -22.08
N GLY A 22 11.64 -8.87 -22.84
CA GLY A 22 12.75 -8.05 -22.32
C GLY A 22 12.37 -6.62 -21.94
N GLU A 23 11.49 -5.98 -22.69
CA GLU A 23 11.01 -4.64 -22.32
C GLU A 23 10.06 -4.69 -21.10
N LEU A 24 9.36 -5.81 -20.87
CA LEU A 24 8.41 -5.96 -19.77
C LEU A 24 9.05 -6.25 -18.41
N GLY A 25 10.25 -6.81 -18.38
CA GLY A 25 11.04 -7.01 -17.17
C GLY A 25 12.46 -6.57 -17.47
N ARG A 26 12.90 -5.45 -16.86
CA ARG A 26 14.21 -4.76 -17.01
C ARG A 26 15.45 -5.67 -16.87
N ASP A 27 15.57 -6.68 -17.72
CA ASP A 27 16.67 -7.62 -17.78
C ASP A 27 17.13 -7.61 -19.25
N ASP A 28 18.27 -6.97 -19.53
CA ASP A 28 18.88 -6.81 -20.86
C ASP A 28 19.08 -8.15 -21.62
N TYR A 29 18.97 -9.27 -20.90
CA TYR A 29 19.15 -10.64 -21.35
C TYR A 29 18.23 -11.04 -22.53
N TYR A 30 16.99 -10.57 -22.54
CA TYR A 30 16.00 -10.95 -23.55
C TYR A 30 16.23 -10.31 -24.93
N ILE A 31 16.87 -9.13 -24.95
CA ILE A 31 17.27 -8.44 -26.18
C ILE A 31 18.34 -9.25 -26.92
N TYR A 32 19.28 -9.86 -26.17
CA TYR A 32 20.34 -10.71 -26.74
C TYR A 32 19.80 -12.01 -27.37
N ILE A 33 18.82 -12.66 -26.77
CA ILE A 33 18.23 -13.90 -27.32
C ILE A 33 17.40 -13.59 -28.59
N SER A 34 16.71 -12.45 -28.62
CA SER A 34 16.04 -12.00 -29.83
C SER A 34 17.00 -11.71 -30.98
N LEU A 35 18.07 -10.95 -30.74
CA LEU A 35 19.10 -10.65 -31.73
C LEU A 35 19.77 -11.93 -32.26
N ALA A 36 19.89 -12.97 -31.43
CA ALA A 36 20.41 -14.27 -31.83
C ALA A 36 19.48 -15.00 -32.82
N PHE A 37 18.15 -14.87 -32.65
CA PHE A 37 17.15 -15.52 -33.49
C PHE A 37 16.90 -14.78 -34.82
N SER A 38 17.03 -13.45 -34.86
CA SER A 38 16.74 -12.65 -36.06
C SER A 38 17.86 -12.66 -37.11
N TYR A 39 19.11 -12.92 -36.72
CA TYR A 39 20.28 -12.79 -37.63
C TYR A 39 20.84 -14.08 -38.24
N ASN A 40 20.15 -15.23 -38.17
CA ASN A 40 20.74 -16.51 -38.63
C ASN A 40 22.09 -16.83 -37.95
N CYS A 41 22.37 -16.21 -36.79
CA CYS A 41 23.61 -16.34 -36.02
C CYS A 41 23.60 -17.57 -35.09
N ILE A 42 22.72 -18.54 -35.36
CA ILE A 42 22.68 -19.83 -34.65
C ILE A 42 24.08 -20.51 -34.63
N PRO A 43 24.90 -20.48 -35.71
CA PRO A 43 26.26 -21.03 -35.65
C PRO A 43 27.20 -20.26 -34.71
N TYR A 44 27.01 -18.94 -34.55
CA TYR A 44 27.84 -18.09 -33.69
C TYR A 44 27.51 -18.30 -32.20
N PHE A 45 26.24 -18.51 -31.87
CA PHE A 45 25.81 -18.84 -30.50
C PHE A 45 26.17 -20.27 -30.09
N ILE A 46 26.24 -21.22 -31.04
CA ILE A 46 26.71 -22.59 -30.74
C ILE A 46 28.20 -22.63 -30.37
N SER A 47 29.01 -21.71 -30.93
CA SER A 47 30.45 -21.61 -30.63
C SER A 47 30.73 -20.99 -29.25
N ARG A 48 29.88 -20.08 -28.78
CA ARG A 48 29.96 -19.47 -27.45
C ARG A 48 29.01 -20.17 -26.49
N ARG A 49 29.37 -21.39 -26.03
CA ARG A 49 28.72 -22.08 -24.90
C ARG A 49 28.97 -21.32 -23.59
N GLU A 50 28.38 -20.14 -23.44
CA GLU A 50 27.98 -19.70 -22.10
C GLU A 50 26.88 -20.64 -21.65
N LYS A 51 27.14 -21.37 -20.57
CA LYS A 51 26.17 -22.29 -19.98
C LYS A 51 24.96 -21.44 -19.56
N LEU A 52 23.87 -21.48 -20.34
CA LEU A 52 22.57 -21.06 -19.84
C LEU A 52 22.34 -21.87 -18.56
N ASP A 53 22.34 -21.19 -17.42
CA ASP A 53 22.15 -21.85 -16.13
C ASP A 53 20.72 -22.41 -16.15
N ILE A 54 20.55 -23.64 -15.66
CA ILE A 54 19.24 -24.28 -15.50
C ILE A 54 18.30 -23.36 -14.69
N ARG A 55 18.86 -22.51 -13.82
CA ARG A 55 18.12 -21.45 -13.10
C ARG A 55 17.41 -20.47 -14.03
N ASP A 56 18.03 -20.03 -15.12
CA ASP A 56 17.44 -19.05 -16.05
C ASP A 56 16.33 -19.68 -16.88
N ILE A 57 16.51 -20.93 -17.33
CA ILE A 57 15.46 -21.69 -18.01
C ILE A 57 14.27 -21.91 -17.07
N LYS A 58 14.53 -22.22 -15.79
CA LYS A 58 13.46 -22.39 -14.79
C LYS A 58 12.74 -21.07 -14.50
N LYS A 59 13.45 -19.93 -14.51
CA LYS A 59 12.87 -18.57 -14.39
C LYS A 59 12.00 -18.25 -15.61
N ILE A 60 12.44 -18.57 -16.83
CA ILE A 60 11.66 -18.40 -18.07
C ILE A 60 10.41 -19.28 -18.06
N ILE A 61 10.54 -20.57 -17.73
CA ILE A 61 9.39 -21.49 -17.65
C ILE A 61 8.42 -21.05 -16.54
N SER A 62 8.93 -20.58 -15.41
CA SER A 62 8.10 -20.00 -14.34
C SER A 62 7.35 -18.76 -14.82
N ASN A 63 8.01 -17.86 -15.55
CA ASN A 63 7.42 -16.66 -16.13
C ASN A 63 6.34 -17.02 -17.17
N ILE A 64 6.59 -18.00 -18.03
CA ILE A 64 5.59 -18.54 -18.98
C ILE A 64 4.42 -19.18 -18.23
N LYS A 65 4.68 -19.92 -17.14
CA LYS A 65 3.62 -20.54 -16.35
C LYS A 65 2.77 -19.50 -15.61
N SER A 66 3.37 -18.42 -15.10
CA SER A 66 2.63 -17.28 -14.56
C SER A 66 1.90 -16.51 -15.66
N PHE A 67 2.45 -16.47 -16.87
CA PHE A 67 1.81 -15.88 -18.04
C PHE A 67 0.56 -16.67 -18.46
N PHE A 68 0.57 -18.00 -18.34
CA PHE A 68 -0.60 -18.85 -18.57
C PHE A 68 -1.62 -18.88 -17.42
N ARG A 69 -1.35 -18.23 -16.27
CA ARG A 69 -2.39 -17.94 -15.26
C ARG A 69 -3.24 -16.74 -15.69
N LEU A 70 -3.80 -16.83 -16.88
CA LEU A 70 -4.71 -15.83 -17.40
C LEU A 70 -6.00 -15.83 -16.59
N LYS A 71 -6.50 -14.65 -16.23
CA LYS A 71 -7.86 -14.49 -15.73
C LYS A 71 -8.83 -15.07 -16.76
N ASN A 72 -9.93 -15.67 -16.28
CA ASN A 72 -10.94 -16.33 -17.11
C ASN A 72 -11.45 -15.46 -18.27
N GLU A 73 -11.38 -14.13 -18.13
CA GLU A 73 -11.76 -13.15 -19.16
C GLU A 73 -10.88 -13.24 -20.43
N HIS A 74 -9.56 -13.40 -20.29
CA HIS A 74 -8.65 -13.47 -21.44
C HIS A 74 -8.80 -14.79 -22.20
N LEU A 75 -9.22 -15.85 -21.51
CA LEU A 75 -9.48 -17.15 -22.13
C LEU A 75 -10.59 -17.06 -23.18
N TRP A 76 -11.63 -16.24 -22.94
CA TRP A 76 -12.70 -16.02 -23.90
C TRP A 76 -12.22 -15.35 -25.20
N ILE A 77 -11.27 -14.42 -25.12
CA ILE A 77 -10.69 -13.78 -26.31
C ILE A 77 -9.99 -14.82 -27.18
N PHE A 78 -9.21 -15.72 -26.57
CA PHE A 78 -8.58 -16.83 -27.28
C PHE A 78 -9.62 -17.79 -27.88
N VAL A 79 -10.66 -18.17 -27.12
CA VAL A 79 -11.72 -19.06 -27.60
C VAL A 79 -12.42 -18.47 -28.83
N ILE A 80 -12.81 -17.19 -28.77
CA ILE A 80 -13.43 -16.49 -29.92
C ILE A 80 -12.46 -16.45 -31.10
N GLY A 81 -11.18 -16.13 -30.86
CA GLY A 81 -10.14 -16.14 -31.89
C GLY A 81 -10.00 -17.51 -32.57
N PHE A 82 -9.99 -18.60 -31.80
CA PHE A 82 -9.93 -19.97 -32.32
C PHE A 82 -11.21 -20.38 -33.06
N ILE A 83 -12.39 -19.91 -32.63
CA ILE A 83 -13.65 -20.15 -33.34
C ILE A 83 -13.63 -19.47 -34.71
N VAL A 84 -13.26 -18.19 -34.77
CA VAL A 84 -13.13 -17.44 -36.04
C VAL A 84 -12.12 -18.11 -36.95
N LEU A 85 -10.97 -18.53 -36.40
CA LEU A 85 -9.96 -19.29 -37.13
C LEU A 85 -10.52 -20.60 -37.69
N GLY A 86 -11.28 -21.35 -36.89
CA GLY A 86 -11.93 -22.60 -37.30
C GLY A 86 -12.96 -22.40 -38.42
N ILE A 87 -13.75 -21.32 -38.35
CA ILE A 87 -14.71 -20.95 -39.41
C ILE A 87 -13.98 -20.67 -40.72
N ILE A 88 -12.90 -19.89 -40.66
CA ILE A 88 -12.12 -19.51 -41.84
C ILE A 88 -11.42 -20.72 -42.46
N LEU A 89 -10.81 -21.59 -41.63
CA LEU A 89 -10.23 -22.84 -42.09
C LEU A 89 -11.28 -23.77 -42.74
N THR A 90 -12.47 -23.85 -42.17
CA THR A 90 -13.57 -24.67 -42.71
C THR A 90 -14.09 -24.12 -44.03
N ALA A 91 -14.27 -22.80 -44.13
CA ALA A 91 -14.68 -22.14 -45.36
C ALA A 91 -13.62 -22.36 -46.46
N GLN A 92 -12.35 -22.10 -46.14
CA GLN A 92 -11.24 -22.32 -47.06
C GLN A 92 -11.14 -23.78 -47.49
N TYR A 93 -11.31 -24.75 -46.59
CA TYR A 93 -11.32 -26.17 -46.95
C TYR A 93 -12.41 -26.49 -47.97
N LYS A 94 -13.65 -26.03 -47.74
CA LYS A 94 -14.77 -26.28 -48.66
C LYS A 94 -14.57 -25.65 -50.05
N PHE A 95 -13.99 -24.46 -50.14
CA PHE A 95 -13.76 -23.78 -51.42
C PHE A 95 -12.45 -24.21 -52.10
N GLY A 96 -11.44 -24.61 -51.32
CA GLY A 96 -10.08 -24.94 -51.76
C GLY A 96 -9.94 -26.31 -52.42
N VAL A 97 -10.82 -27.26 -52.11
CA VAL A 97 -10.86 -28.59 -52.76
C VAL A 97 -10.98 -28.49 -54.29
N LYS A 98 -11.55 -27.41 -54.82
CA LYS A 98 -11.68 -27.19 -56.27
C LYS A 98 -10.36 -26.79 -56.95
N ASN A 99 -9.36 -26.27 -56.24
CA ASN A 99 -8.08 -25.83 -56.79
C ASN A 99 -6.92 -26.08 -55.79
N PRO A 100 -6.37 -27.31 -55.72
CA PRO A 100 -5.42 -27.72 -54.68
C PRO A 100 -4.07 -26.99 -54.74
N ASN A 101 -3.63 -26.57 -55.93
CA ASN A 101 -2.31 -25.94 -56.10
C ASN A 101 -2.28 -24.46 -55.69
N SER A 102 -3.42 -23.76 -55.71
CA SER A 102 -3.52 -22.36 -55.23
C SER A 102 -3.93 -22.25 -53.76
N PHE A 103 -4.37 -23.36 -53.16
CA PHE A 103 -4.96 -23.41 -51.83
C PHE A 103 -3.95 -23.05 -50.73
N ILE A 104 -2.79 -23.70 -50.72
CA ILE A 104 -1.80 -23.57 -49.64
C ILE A 104 -0.98 -22.28 -49.77
N THR A 105 -0.71 -21.84 -50.98
CA THR A 105 0.28 -20.81 -51.27
C THR A 105 -0.24 -19.38 -51.14
N SER A 106 -1.54 -19.15 -51.31
CA SER A 106 -2.03 -17.79 -51.55
C SER A 106 -2.66 -17.09 -50.33
N LEU A 107 -3.14 -17.83 -49.33
CA LEU A 107 -3.88 -17.21 -48.22
C LEU A 107 -3.42 -17.59 -46.82
N LEU A 108 -2.84 -18.78 -46.60
CA LEU A 108 -2.60 -19.28 -45.24
C LEU A 108 -1.54 -18.50 -44.47
N PRO A 109 -0.31 -18.25 -44.98
CA PRO A 109 0.74 -17.64 -44.16
C PRO A 109 0.41 -16.21 -43.71
N ASN A 110 -0.11 -15.38 -44.62
CA ASN A 110 -0.47 -14.00 -44.30
C ASN A 110 -1.66 -13.93 -43.35
N PHE A 111 -2.69 -14.75 -43.60
CA PHE A 111 -3.86 -14.79 -42.72
C PHE A 111 -3.51 -15.26 -41.29
N PHE A 112 -2.67 -16.29 -41.15
CA PHE A 112 -2.20 -16.71 -39.82
C PHE A 112 -1.35 -15.64 -39.17
N ALA A 113 -0.48 -14.97 -39.92
CA ALA A 113 0.31 -13.86 -39.39
C ALA A 113 -0.59 -12.74 -38.87
N ASP A 114 -1.65 -12.39 -39.59
CA ASP A 114 -2.62 -11.37 -39.18
C ASP A 114 -3.41 -11.81 -37.94
N VAL A 115 -3.93 -13.04 -37.89
CA VAL A 115 -4.67 -13.55 -36.72
C VAL A 115 -3.77 -13.61 -35.49
N ILE A 116 -2.54 -14.10 -35.63
CA ILE A 116 -1.58 -14.15 -34.52
C ILE A 116 -1.21 -12.73 -34.10
N SER A 117 -0.96 -11.82 -35.05
CA SER A 117 -0.67 -10.41 -34.79
C SER A 117 -1.79 -9.77 -33.97
N VAL A 118 -3.04 -9.89 -34.41
CA VAL A 118 -4.21 -9.34 -33.68
C VAL A 118 -4.32 -9.94 -32.29
N LEU A 119 -4.20 -11.27 -32.13
CA LEU A 119 -4.27 -11.91 -30.81
C LEU A 119 -3.16 -11.42 -29.88
N VAL A 120 -1.93 -11.30 -30.38
CA VAL A 120 -0.79 -10.79 -29.60
C VAL A 120 -1.03 -9.33 -29.25
N THR A 121 -1.32 -8.46 -30.22
CA THR A 121 -1.51 -7.02 -29.96
C THR A 121 -2.66 -6.77 -29.00
N THR A 122 -3.82 -7.41 -29.17
CA THR A 122 -4.95 -7.29 -28.23
C THR A 122 -4.53 -7.72 -26.84
N PHE A 123 -3.87 -8.88 -26.71
CA PHE A 123 -3.37 -9.35 -25.43
C PHE A 123 -2.41 -8.35 -24.77
N LEU A 124 -1.47 -7.77 -25.54
CA LEU A 124 -0.51 -6.79 -25.04
C LEU A 124 -1.18 -5.50 -24.58
N VAL A 125 -2.09 -4.96 -25.38
CA VAL A 125 -2.84 -3.75 -25.05
C VAL A 125 -3.65 -3.99 -23.78
N THR A 126 -4.36 -5.11 -23.67
CA THR A 126 -5.14 -5.42 -22.46
C THR A 126 -4.23 -5.60 -21.24
N HIS A 127 -3.08 -6.26 -21.37
CA HIS A 127 -2.13 -6.42 -20.26
C HIS A 127 -1.54 -5.08 -19.81
N LEU A 128 -1.11 -4.23 -20.75
CA LEU A 128 -0.58 -2.89 -20.45
C LEU A 128 -1.67 -2.01 -19.82
N LEU A 129 -2.91 -2.06 -20.32
CA LEU A 129 -4.04 -1.36 -19.74
C LEU A 129 -4.35 -1.85 -18.33
N GLN A 130 -4.38 -3.17 -18.09
CA GLN A 130 -4.58 -3.72 -16.75
C GLN A 130 -3.47 -3.29 -15.79
N LYS A 131 -2.21 -3.39 -16.20
CA LYS A 131 -1.06 -2.98 -15.38
C LYS A 131 -1.08 -1.47 -15.09
N ASN A 132 -1.49 -0.66 -16.06
CA ASN A 132 -1.64 0.79 -15.88
C ASN A 132 -2.82 1.11 -14.94
N GLN A 133 -3.96 0.43 -15.10
CA GLN A 133 -5.11 0.56 -14.21
C GLN A 133 -4.79 0.11 -12.78
N GLU A 134 -4.06 -0.99 -12.60
CA GLU A 134 -3.60 -1.45 -11.29
C GLU A 134 -2.66 -0.42 -10.65
N ARG A 135 -1.70 0.15 -11.41
CA ARG A 135 -0.85 1.23 -10.91
C ARG A 135 -1.66 2.46 -10.52
N LYS A 136 -2.60 2.89 -11.36
CA LYS A 136 -3.46 4.04 -11.08
C LYS A 136 -4.35 3.80 -9.86
N ARG A 137 -4.93 2.60 -9.71
CA ARG A 137 -5.72 2.21 -8.54
C ARG A 137 -4.87 2.19 -7.27
N ARG A 138 -3.65 1.63 -7.33
CA ARG A 138 -2.72 1.67 -6.19
C ARG A 138 -2.35 3.10 -5.83
N MET A 139 -2.04 3.94 -6.80
CA MET A 139 -1.71 5.35 -6.57
C MET A 139 -2.88 6.11 -5.94
N ILE A 140 -4.10 5.94 -6.44
CA ILE A 140 -5.29 6.54 -5.84
C ILE A 140 -5.51 6.00 -4.43
N ALA A 141 -5.42 4.68 -4.23
CA ALA A 141 -5.54 4.07 -2.92
C ALA A 141 -4.49 4.62 -1.95
N TYR A 142 -3.22 4.75 -2.37
CA TYR A 142 -2.16 5.34 -1.54
C TYR A 142 -2.37 6.83 -1.27
N ALA A 143 -2.87 7.60 -2.23
CA ALA A 143 -3.14 9.03 -2.03
C ALA A 143 -4.28 9.24 -1.02
N THR A 144 -5.36 8.47 -1.14
CA THR A 144 -6.49 8.51 -0.20
C THR A 144 -6.10 7.97 1.16
N LEU A 145 -5.46 6.79 1.19
CA LEU A 145 -5.00 6.12 2.39
C LEU A 145 -3.93 6.93 3.11
N GLY A 146 -2.99 7.52 2.37
CA GLY A 146 -1.85 8.26 2.91
C GLY A 146 -2.28 9.49 3.69
N ARG A 147 -3.31 10.23 3.22
CA ARG A 147 -3.88 11.35 3.98
C ARG A 147 -4.47 10.89 5.31
N ASP A 148 -5.43 9.96 5.26
CA ASP A 148 -6.13 9.50 6.47
C ASP A 148 -5.17 8.77 7.43
N PHE A 149 -4.18 8.06 6.90
CA PHE A 149 -3.11 7.45 7.67
C PHE A 149 -2.21 8.50 8.32
N ASN A 150 -1.78 9.54 7.61
CA ASN A 150 -0.98 10.62 8.19
C ASN A 150 -1.76 11.31 9.31
N THR A 151 -3.06 11.57 9.10
CA THR A 151 -3.93 12.10 10.15
C THR A 151 -3.98 11.18 11.38
N LEU A 152 -4.21 9.87 11.18
CA LEU A 152 -4.15 8.89 12.27
C LEU A 152 -2.80 8.94 12.99
N MET A 153 -1.70 8.92 12.25
CA MET A 153 -0.35 8.92 12.81
C MET A 153 -0.01 10.20 13.56
N HIS A 154 -0.49 11.36 13.10
CA HIS A 154 -0.38 12.62 13.84
C HIS A 154 -1.12 12.57 15.17
N THR A 155 -2.36 12.07 15.16
CA THR A 155 -3.16 11.90 16.38
C THR A 155 -2.48 10.96 17.37
N VAL A 156 -2.02 9.80 16.90
CA VAL A 156 -1.28 8.82 17.71
C VAL A 156 0.01 9.43 18.26
N ALA A 157 0.79 10.13 17.43
CA ALA A 157 2.06 10.75 17.81
C ALA A 157 1.86 11.84 18.86
N ASN A 158 0.87 12.71 18.69
CA ASN A 158 0.56 13.77 19.67
C ASN A 158 0.16 13.18 21.02
N ARG A 159 -0.73 12.18 21.02
CA ARG A 159 -1.13 11.49 22.24
C ARG A 159 0.06 10.80 22.90
N TYR A 160 0.94 10.15 22.13
CA TYR A 160 2.16 9.51 22.62
C TYR A 160 3.11 10.53 23.27
N ILE A 161 3.37 11.66 22.61
CA ILE A 161 4.21 12.74 23.16
C ILE A 161 3.60 13.25 24.46
N TRP A 162 2.32 13.63 24.43
CA TRP A 162 1.60 14.13 25.62
C TRP A 162 1.65 13.14 26.78
N TYR A 163 1.45 11.86 26.47
CA TYR A 163 1.47 10.80 27.47
C TYR A 163 2.81 10.72 28.21
N ILE A 164 3.92 10.76 27.47
CA ILE A 164 5.25 10.59 28.05
C ILE A 164 5.74 11.87 28.70
N THR A 165 5.61 13.01 28.04
CA THR A 165 6.17 14.27 28.54
C THR A 165 5.31 14.90 29.61
N LYS A 166 4.01 14.53 29.69
CA LYS A 166 2.98 15.23 30.48
C LYS A 166 2.87 16.71 30.14
N ASP A 167 3.44 17.12 29.00
CA ASP A 167 3.49 18.51 28.58
C ASP A 167 2.23 18.85 27.78
N LYS A 168 1.50 19.83 28.27
CA LYS A 168 0.28 20.32 27.63
C LYS A 168 0.55 21.01 26.30
N ALA A 169 1.75 21.57 26.10
CA ALA A 169 2.13 22.21 24.84
C ALA A 169 2.19 21.21 23.66
N ALA A 170 2.10 19.90 23.92
CA ALA A 170 1.88 18.90 22.87
C ALA A 170 0.45 18.92 22.30
N ASN A 171 -0.52 19.45 23.08
CA ASN A 171 -1.95 19.55 22.76
C ASN A 171 -2.45 20.99 22.57
N ASP A 172 -1.60 22.00 22.69
CA ASP A 172 -1.98 23.39 22.42
C ASP A 172 -2.31 23.56 20.94
N VAL A 173 -3.57 23.32 20.61
CA VAL A 173 -4.28 24.03 19.54
C VAL A 173 -4.23 25.49 19.97
N LYS A 174 -3.63 26.35 19.15
CA LYS A 174 -3.54 27.78 19.49
C LYS A 174 -4.96 28.30 19.69
N ASP A 175 -5.19 29.06 20.76
CA ASP A 175 -6.51 29.66 21.07
C ASP A 175 -7.11 30.43 19.87
N GLU A 176 -6.26 30.92 18.93
CA GLU A 176 -6.67 31.55 17.67
C GLU A 176 -7.45 30.62 16.71
N GLU A 177 -7.27 29.29 16.73
CA GLU A 177 -8.07 28.33 15.94
C GLU A 177 -9.42 28.00 16.61
N ILE A 178 -9.57 28.28 17.90
CA ILE A 178 -10.80 28.00 18.67
C ILE A 178 -11.84 29.12 18.46
N GLU A 179 -11.41 30.37 18.24
CA GLU A 179 -12.33 31.48 17.94
C GLU A 179 -12.89 31.46 16.51
N GLU A 180 -12.16 30.96 15.50
CA GLU A 180 -12.71 30.78 14.14
C GLU A 180 -13.59 29.53 13.98
N SER A 181 -13.59 28.63 14.97
CA SER A 181 -14.33 27.37 14.92
C SER A 181 -15.60 27.37 15.77
N GLU A 182 -16.15 28.49 16.24
CA GLU A 182 -17.44 28.49 16.96
C GLU A 182 -18.62 27.84 16.17
N GLU A 183 -18.52 27.67 14.84
CA GLU A 183 -19.45 26.86 14.02
C GLU A 183 -19.01 25.38 13.80
N GLU A 184 -17.79 24.99 14.20
CA GLU A 184 -17.18 23.67 14.04
C GLU A 184 -16.49 23.10 15.30
N ILE A 185 -16.78 23.59 16.53
CA ILE A 185 -16.24 22.98 17.77
C ILE A 185 -16.99 21.68 18.12
N HIS A 186 -16.77 20.67 17.29
CA HIS A 186 -17.14 19.27 17.54
C HIS A 186 -15.92 18.43 17.98
N PHE A 187 -14.76 19.07 18.26
CA PHE A 187 -13.45 18.43 18.08
C PHE A 187 -12.83 17.67 19.28
N PHE A 188 -13.43 17.65 20.47
CA PHE A 188 -12.79 16.96 21.62
C PHE A 188 -13.64 15.92 22.37
N THR A 189 -14.87 15.64 21.91
CA THR A 189 -15.81 14.75 22.63
C THR A 189 -16.53 13.68 21.80
N PHE A 190 -16.20 13.48 20.52
CA PHE A 190 -16.70 12.32 19.77
C PHE A 190 -15.56 11.51 19.13
N PRO A 191 -15.74 10.18 18.97
CA PRO A 191 -14.84 9.35 18.16
C PRO A 191 -14.60 10.03 16.82
N PHE A 192 -13.38 9.87 16.29
CA PHE A 192 -13.15 10.13 14.88
C PHE A 192 -14.29 9.44 14.10
N LYS A 193 -14.87 10.15 13.15
CA LYS A 193 -15.75 9.53 12.17
C LYS A 193 -15.08 9.79 10.84
N PHE A 194 -14.31 8.83 10.35
CA PHE A 194 -13.92 8.79 8.96
C PHE A 194 -15.23 8.91 8.17
N PRO A 195 -15.45 10.00 7.41
CA PRO A 195 -16.65 10.10 6.60
C PRO A 195 -16.68 8.90 5.67
N HIS A 196 -17.82 8.23 5.58
CA HIS A 196 -17.98 6.93 4.92
C HIS A 196 -17.17 6.87 3.61
N PHE A 197 -16.23 5.92 3.56
CA PHE A 197 -15.32 5.66 2.44
C PHE A 197 -16.03 5.66 1.06
N GLU A 198 -17.27 5.16 1.02
CA GLU A 198 -18.11 5.12 -0.18
C GLU A 198 -18.47 6.52 -0.73
N GLN A 199 -18.66 7.53 0.11
CA GLN A 199 -18.95 8.90 -0.33
C GLN A 199 -17.72 9.57 -0.98
N ARG A 200 -16.50 9.27 -0.51
CA ARG A 200 -15.25 9.81 -1.08
C ARG A 200 -14.83 9.11 -2.37
N MET A 201 -15.16 7.82 -2.53
CA MET A 201 -14.91 7.07 -3.77
C MET A 201 -15.87 7.46 -4.91
N THR A 202 -17.10 7.86 -4.58
CA THR A 202 -18.14 8.25 -5.56
C THR A 202 -18.05 9.70 -6.01
N GLN A 203 -17.53 10.60 -5.16
CA GLN A 203 -17.11 11.94 -5.59
C GLN A 203 -15.76 11.85 -6.31
N ASN A 204 -15.80 11.47 -7.58
CA ASN A 204 -14.74 11.60 -8.60
C ASN A 204 -13.37 12.08 -8.05
N VAL A 205 -12.54 11.13 -7.63
CA VAL A 205 -11.09 11.34 -7.40
C VAL A 205 -10.42 11.56 -8.76
N TYR A 206 -10.77 12.65 -9.44
CA TYR A 206 -9.79 13.38 -10.23
C TYR A 206 -8.88 14.05 -9.21
N LEU A 207 -7.86 13.33 -8.73
CA LEU A 207 -6.66 14.03 -8.30
C LEU A 207 -6.29 14.91 -9.49
N PRO A 208 -6.32 16.26 -9.36
CA PRO A 208 -5.85 17.10 -10.44
C PRO A 208 -4.45 16.62 -10.80
N ALA A 209 -4.10 16.59 -12.09
CA ALA A 209 -2.76 16.22 -12.53
C ALA A 209 -1.65 17.06 -11.86
N ASN A 210 -2.06 18.10 -11.15
CA ASN A 210 -1.27 19.10 -10.45
C ASN A 210 -1.65 19.13 -8.95
N ALA A 211 -2.01 18.00 -8.34
CA ALA A 211 -2.15 17.94 -6.88
C ALA A 211 -0.76 18.23 -6.29
N GLU A 212 -0.48 19.52 -6.06
CA GLU A 212 0.71 19.96 -5.38
C GLU A 212 0.71 19.28 -4.02
N VAL A 213 1.74 18.47 -3.77
CA VAL A 213 2.06 18.04 -2.42
C VAL A 213 2.20 19.32 -1.62
N ASP A 214 1.29 19.56 -0.67
CA ASP A 214 1.36 20.75 0.15
C ASP A 214 2.67 20.65 0.95
N ILE A 215 3.64 21.50 0.61
CA ILE A 215 4.96 21.53 1.23
C ILE A 215 4.81 21.68 2.75
N LYS A 216 3.74 22.33 3.21
CA LYS A 216 3.42 22.48 4.64
C LYS A 216 3.11 21.14 5.31
N ASP A 217 2.35 20.25 4.67
CA ASP A 217 2.02 18.93 5.22
C ASP A 217 3.30 18.08 5.39
N TYR A 218 4.25 18.22 4.47
CA TYR A 218 5.53 17.51 4.54
C TYR A 218 6.42 18.04 5.67
N GLU A 219 6.54 19.38 5.80
CA GLU A 219 7.30 20.01 6.88
C GLU A 219 6.71 19.68 8.26
N TYR A 220 5.39 19.78 8.40
CA TYR A 220 4.66 19.43 9.61
C TYR A 220 4.88 17.96 10.02
N ASN A 221 4.83 17.04 9.05
CA ASN A 221 5.16 15.63 9.26
C ASN A 221 6.58 15.41 9.77
N ASN A 222 7.56 16.13 9.23
CA ASN A 222 8.95 16.03 9.68
C ASN A 222 9.14 16.55 11.11
N GLU A 223 8.53 17.69 11.43
CA GLU A 223 8.58 18.25 12.78
C GLU A 223 8.02 17.26 13.81
N LYS A 224 6.82 16.73 13.56
CA LYS A 224 6.19 15.75 14.47
C LYS A 224 7.01 14.47 14.59
N THR A 225 7.55 13.95 13.48
CA THR A 225 8.45 12.78 13.52
C THR A 225 9.68 13.06 14.39
N ASN A 226 10.28 14.26 14.27
CA ASN A 226 11.43 14.66 15.07
C ASN A 226 11.08 14.76 16.56
N ARG A 227 9.93 15.34 16.91
CA ARG A 227 9.45 15.38 18.29
C ARG A 227 9.28 13.98 18.89
N VAL A 228 8.69 13.04 18.14
CA VAL A 228 8.59 11.64 18.61
C VAL A 228 9.99 11.04 18.82
N ARG A 229 10.94 11.27 17.90
CA ARG A 229 12.33 10.80 18.05
C ARG A 229 13.01 11.38 19.30
N GLU A 230 12.80 12.66 19.60
CA GLU A 230 13.34 13.31 20.80
C GLU A 230 12.77 12.68 22.07
N VAL A 231 11.46 12.44 22.11
CA VAL A 231 10.79 11.75 23.22
C VAL A 231 11.32 10.32 23.38
N VAL A 232 11.47 9.56 22.29
CA VAL A 232 12.02 8.20 22.31
C VAL A 232 13.45 8.19 22.85
N LYS A 233 14.31 9.13 22.41
CA LYS A 233 15.69 9.25 22.90
C LYS A 233 15.78 9.63 24.37
N SER A 234 14.76 10.30 24.89
CA SER A 234 14.74 10.85 26.24
C SER A 234 13.72 10.15 27.15
N VAL A 235 13.24 8.96 26.75
CA VAL A 235 12.17 8.24 27.47
C VAL A 235 12.57 7.93 28.92
N ASP A 236 13.84 7.63 29.17
CA ASP A 236 14.37 7.40 30.51
C ASP A 236 14.31 8.64 31.41
N THR A 237 14.39 9.83 30.81
CA THR A 237 14.31 11.12 31.51
C THR A 237 12.87 11.44 31.90
N PHE A 238 11.92 11.14 31.01
CA PHE A 238 10.50 11.42 31.24
C PHE A 238 9.83 10.39 32.17
N ILE A 239 10.27 9.13 32.10
CA ILE A 239 9.66 8.04 32.87
C ILE A 239 10.49 7.76 34.12
N GLY A 240 10.33 8.65 35.11
CA GLY A 240 10.91 8.55 36.45
C GLY A 240 10.20 7.55 37.37
N LYS A 241 10.71 7.43 38.61
CA LYS A 241 10.08 6.58 39.65
C LYS A 241 8.70 7.09 40.08
N ASP A 242 8.49 8.38 39.94
CA ASP A 242 7.27 9.12 40.27
C ASP A 242 6.32 9.23 39.07
N PHE A 243 6.65 8.65 37.91
CA PHE A 243 5.87 8.78 36.67
C PHE A 243 4.38 8.48 36.87
N ILE A 244 4.06 7.49 37.70
CA ILE A 244 2.68 7.03 37.94
C ILE A 244 2.01 7.81 39.09
N SER A 245 2.81 8.38 39.98
CA SER A 245 2.31 9.11 41.16
C SER A 245 1.98 10.57 40.89
N THR A 246 2.41 11.12 39.75
CA THR A 246 2.04 12.49 39.36
C THR A 246 0.63 12.50 38.80
N ASP A 247 -0.23 13.35 39.35
CA ASP A 247 -1.56 13.58 38.79
C ASP A 247 -1.47 14.18 37.38
N TYR A 248 -2.42 13.81 36.53
CA TYR A 248 -2.55 14.33 35.19
C TYR A 248 -3.61 15.41 35.19
N LYS A 249 -3.34 16.49 34.45
CA LYS A 249 -4.29 17.58 34.30
C LYS A 249 -4.80 17.57 32.86
N SER A 250 -6.04 17.11 32.69
CA SER A 250 -6.74 17.17 31.42
C SER A 250 -7.50 18.47 31.30
N ILE A 251 -7.64 18.93 30.07
CA ILE A 251 -8.45 20.08 29.71
C ILE A 251 -9.70 19.52 29.05
N GLU A 252 -10.87 19.69 29.69
CA GLU A 252 -12.13 19.20 29.15
C GLU A 252 -13.07 20.35 28.81
N PRO A 253 -13.67 20.36 27.61
CA PRO A 253 -14.75 21.26 27.30
C PRO A 253 -16.00 20.86 28.08
N TYR A 254 -16.74 21.83 28.59
CA TYR A 254 -18.01 21.63 29.25
C TYR A 254 -19.00 22.73 28.85
N GLY A 255 -20.28 22.37 28.77
CA GLY A 255 -21.35 23.31 28.46
C GLY A 255 -21.82 24.02 29.73
N GLU A 256 -21.79 25.36 29.73
CA GLU A 256 -22.36 26.19 30.79
C GLU A 256 -23.08 27.37 30.14
N ASP A 257 -24.39 27.49 30.39
CA ASP A 257 -25.25 28.55 29.83
C ASP A 257 -25.28 28.61 28.30
N GLY A 258 -25.21 27.45 27.64
CA GLY A 258 -25.17 27.37 26.16
C GLY A 258 -23.86 27.84 25.54
N LYS A 259 -22.84 28.13 26.36
CA LYS A 259 -21.48 28.43 25.90
C LYS A 259 -20.55 27.27 26.21
N LEU A 260 -19.62 27.01 25.31
CA LEU A 260 -18.53 26.07 25.56
C LEU A 260 -17.51 26.77 26.45
N LYS A 261 -17.21 26.17 27.60
CA LYS A 261 -16.12 26.60 28.48
C LYS A 261 -15.13 25.47 28.65
N ILE A 262 -13.93 25.80 29.09
CA ILE A 262 -12.86 24.86 29.30
C ILE A 262 -12.61 24.76 30.81
N ARG A 263 -12.50 23.53 31.34
CA ARG A 263 -12.08 23.30 32.73
C ARG A 263 -10.91 22.34 32.81
N GLU A 264 -10.06 22.56 33.79
CA GLU A 264 -8.97 21.64 34.13
C GLU A 264 -9.50 20.57 35.09
N ILE A 265 -9.37 19.30 34.71
CA ILE A 265 -9.75 18.15 35.52
C ILE A 265 -8.48 17.40 35.92
N ALA A 266 -8.31 17.20 37.23
CA ALA A 266 -7.30 16.29 37.74
C ALA A 266 -7.80 14.85 37.53
N MET A 267 -6.99 14.05 36.84
CA MET A 267 -7.22 12.62 36.63
C MET A 267 -6.03 11.84 37.17
N ASP A 268 -6.33 10.69 37.77
CA ASP A 268 -5.27 9.77 38.17
C ASP A 268 -4.63 9.12 36.94
N TYR A 269 -3.44 8.55 37.14
CA TYR A 269 -2.68 7.91 36.06
C TYR A 269 -3.44 6.75 35.39
N VAL A 270 -4.24 6.00 36.13
CA VAL A 270 -4.95 4.82 35.61
C VAL A 270 -6.07 5.26 34.67
N GLN A 271 -6.90 6.22 35.10
CA GLN A 271 -7.92 6.85 34.26
C GLN A 271 -7.32 7.43 32.99
N PHE A 272 -6.19 8.14 33.13
CA PHE A 272 -5.47 8.70 32.00
C PHE A 272 -5.00 7.61 31.01
N CYS A 273 -4.39 6.53 31.50
CA CYS A 273 -3.92 5.43 30.67
C CYS A 273 -5.04 4.76 29.88
N GLU A 274 -6.17 4.52 30.54
CA GLU A 274 -7.32 3.91 29.88
C GLU A 274 -7.89 4.82 28.80
N ILE A 275 -8.08 6.12 29.09
CA ILE A 275 -8.56 7.09 28.09
C ILE A 275 -7.60 7.17 26.89
N PHE A 276 -6.29 7.25 27.16
CA PHE A 276 -5.26 7.30 26.14
C PHE A 276 -5.26 6.04 25.26
N ARG A 277 -5.29 4.87 25.89
CA ARG A 277 -5.34 3.58 25.21
C ARG A 277 -6.61 3.44 24.38
N ASP A 278 -7.77 3.60 25.01
CA ASP A 278 -9.07 3.30 24.41
C ASP A 278 -9.32 4.18 23.20
N ARG A 279 -9.08 5.49 23.31
CA ARG A 279 -9.20 6.41 22.17
C ARG A 279 -8.24 6.08 21.03
N THR A 280 -7.02 5.67 21.36
CA THR A 280 -6.03 5.36 20.32
C THR A 280 -6.33 4.04 19.62
N VAL A 281 -6.77 3.04 20.37
CA VAL A 281 -7.24 1.76 19.82
C VAL A 281 -8.52 1.93 19.01
N GLU A 282 -9.43 2.80 19.45
CA GLU A 282 -10.64 3.16 18.70
C GLU A 282 -10.29 3.76 17.34
N ASP A 283 -9.43 4.79 17.28
CA ASP A 283 -9.02 5.40 16.00
C ASP A 283 -8.32 4.39 15.08
N ILE A 284 -7.48 3.50 15.63
CA ILE A 284 -6.83 2.43 14.86
C ILE A 284 -7.87 1.43 14.33
N ASN A 285 -8.84 1.03 15.14
CA ASN A 285 -9.90 0.11 14.74
C ASN A 285 -10.80 0.71 13.67
N GLU A 286 -11.12 1.99 13.82
CA GLU A 286 -11.91 2.71 12.87
C GLU A 286 -11.19 2.82 11.52
N PHE A 287 -9.90 3.15 11.51
CA PHE A 287 -9.07 3.15 10.31
C PHE A 287 -9.05 1.78 9.63
N LYS A 288 -8.80 0.70 10.40
CA LYS A 288 -8.82 -0.69 9.88
C LYS A 288 -10.18 -1.05 9.27
N SER A 289 -11.27 -0.65 9.92
CA SER A 289 -12.63 -0.92 9.46
C SER A 289 -12.99 -0.14 8.19
N THR A 290 -12.46 1.08 8.06
CA THR A 290 -12.69 1.96 6.92
C THR A 290 -11.98 1.46 5.67
N TYR A 291 -10.74 0.96 5.83
CA TYR A 291 -9.88 0.62 4.69
C TYR A 291 -9.82 -0.86 4.34
N ASP A 292 -10.40 -1.74 5.15
CA ASP A 292 -10.22 -3.20 5.13
C ASP A 292 -8.72 -3.59 5.13
N ILE A 293 -8.27 -4.25 6.19
CA ILE A 293 -6.88 -4.68 6.34
C ILE A 293 -6.41 -5.51 5.13
N GLY A 294 -7.31 -6.23 4.44
CA GLY A 294 -6.98 -6.99 3.24
C GLY A 294 -6.61 -6.16 2.01
N ILE A 295 -6.96 -4.87 2.00
CA ILE A 295 -6.63 -3.92 0.92
C ILE A 295 -5.31 -3.19 1.23
N LEU A 296 -4.94 -3.10 2.50
CA LEU A 296 -3.66 -2.50 2.91
C LEU A 296 -2.49 -3.30 2.35
N VAL A 297 -1.39 -2.58 2.14
CA VAL A 297 -0.09 -3.20 1.87
C VAL A 297 0.25 -4.12 3.05
N PRO A 298 0.64 -5.39 2.83
CA PRO A 298 0.90 -6.33 3.92
C PRO A 298 1.86 -5.78 4.98
N GLU A 299 2.91 -5.08 4.54
CA GLU A 299 3.87 -4.43 5.42
C GLU A 299 3.20 -3.36 6.30
N LEU A 300 2.31 -2.53 5.75
CA LEU A 300 1.58 -1.51 6.51
C LEU A 300 0.59 -2.14 7.50
N ALA A 301 -0.12 -3.18 7.06
CA ALA A 301 -1.04 -3.93 7.92
C ALA A 301 -0.31 -4.51 9.14
N ASP A 302 0.87 -5.12 8.92
CA ASP A 302 1.69 -5.67 10.00
C ASP A 302 2.14 -4.58 10.99
N GLU A 303 2.56 -3.41 10.49
CA GLU A 303 2.98 -2.29 11.35
C GLU A 303 1.81 -1.73 12.18
N ILE A 304 0.59 -1.62 11.62
CA ILE A 304 -0.61 -1.21 12.35
C ILE A 304 -0.97 -2.23 13.44
N LEU A 305 -0.94 -3.53 13.14
CA LEU A 305 -1.23 -4.59 14.09
C LEU A 305 -0.20 -4.65 15.24
N LYS A 306 1.08 -4.38 14.94
CA LYS A 306 2.12 -4.24 15.98
C LYS A 306 1.84 -3.05 16.89
N LEU A 307 1.48 -1.89 16.32
CA LEU A 307 1.15 -0.70 17.09
C LEU A 307 -0.04 -0.97 18.03
N GLU A 308 -1.12 -1.54 17.50
CA GLU A 308 -2.29 -1.94 18.29
C GLU A 308 -1.90 -2.90 19.42
N LYS A 309 -1.03 -3.88 19.16
CA LYS A 309 -0.54 -4.80 20.19
C LYS A 309 0.22 -4.09 21.31
N TYR A 310 0.96 -3.01 21.02
CA TYR A 310 1.62 -2.22 22.07
C TYR A 310 0.60 -1.47 22.92
N PHE A 311 -0.46 -0.92 22.33
CA PHE A 311 -1.55 -0.26 23.08
C PHE A 311 -2.36 -1.26 23.92
N ASN A 312 -2.61 -2.44 23.38
CA ASN A 312 -3.30 -3.53 24.08
C ASN A 312 -2.36 -4.36 24.98
N SER A 313 -1.15 -3.87 25.24
CA SER A 313 -0.25 -4.54 26.17
C SER A 313 -0.75 -4.36 27.61
N GLY A 314 -0.50 -5.36 28.46
CA GLY A 314 -0.89 -5.31 29.88
C GLY A 314 -0.27 -4.16 30.67
N VAL A 315 0.70 -3.43 30.10
CA VAL A 315 1.32 -2.24 30.71
C VAL A 315 0.35 -1.06 30.76
N LEU A 316 -0.57 -0.97 29.79
CA LEU A 316 -1.60 0.08 29.71
C LEU A 316 -2.98 -0.45 30.10
N ASP A 317 -3.13 -1.75 30.35
CA ASP A 317 -4.41 -2.35 30.71
C ASP A 317 -4.60 -2.44 32.22
N PHE A 318 -5.34 -1.46 32.75
CA PHE A 318 -5.74 -1.42 34.14
C PHE A 318 -7.18 -1.92 34.38
N SER A 319 -7.85 -2.45 33.35
CA SER A 319 -9.27 -2.83 33.42
C SER A 319 -9.54 -3.95 34.44
N GLU A 320 -8.60 -4.86 34.64
CA GLU A 320 -8.72 -5.91 35.66
C GLU A 320 -8.74 -5.35 37.08
N PHE A 321 -8.08 -4.22 37.34
CA PHE A 321 -8.04 -3.60 38.66
C PHE A 321 -9.39 -2.96 39.01
N ARG A 322 -10.05 -2.28 38.06
CA ARG A 322 -11.40 -1.71 38.28
C ARG A 322 -12.46 -2.75 38.56
N LYS A 323 -12.42 -3.90 37.86
CA LYS A 323 -13.41 -4.97 38.02
C LYS A 323 -13.51 -5.52 39.43
N ARG A 324 -12.47 -5.32 40.25
CA ARG A 324 -12.38 -5.89 41.59
C ARG A 324 -12.69 -4.89 42.72
N ASP A 325 -13.10 -3.65 42.39
CA ASP A 325 -13.49 -2.61 43.36
C ASP A 325 -12.43 -2.33 44.46
N TYR A 326 -11.15 -2.61 44.16
CA TYR A 326 -10.06 -2.31 45.07
C TYR A 326 -9.58 -0.87 44.81
N GLU A 327 -9.72 0.00 45.82
CA GLU A 327 -8.98 1.26 45.87
C GLU A 327 -7.48 0.95 45.97
N TYR A 328 -6.80 0.91 44.82
CA TYR A 328 -5.36 0.77 44.80
C TYR A 328 -4.70 2.10 45.14
N ASN A 329 -3.94 2.12 46.22
CA ASN A 329 -3.01 3.20 46.48
C ASN A 329 -1.83 3.06 45.50
N LEU A 330 -1.95 3.63 44.30
CA LEU A 330 -0.88 3.64 43.28
C LEU A 330 0.42 4.24 43.80
N LYS A 331 0.38 5.04 44.88
CA LYS A 331 1.56 5.59 45.55
C LYS A 331 2.38 4.51 46.28
N GLU A 332 1.75 3.40 46.65
CA GLU A 332 2.40 2.27 47.33
C GLU A 332 2.73 1.11 46.39
N ALA A 333 2.20 1.13 45.15
CA ALA A 333 2.46 0.09 44.17
C ALA A 333 3.94 0.07 43.78
N LYS A 334 4.59 -1.09 43.95
CA LYS A 334 5.94 -1.32 43.41
C LYS A 334 5.84 -1.56 41.92
N ILE A 335 5.97 -0.49 41.15
CA ILE A 335 5.87 -0.56 39.71
C ILE A 335 7.26 -0.67 39.09
N GLU A 336 7.44 -1.63 38.20
CA GLU A 336 8.69 -1.83 37.48
C GLU A 336 8.80 -0.82 36.34
N VAL A 337 9.31 0.36 36.66
CA VAL A 337 9.50 1.49 35.73
C VAL A 337 10.23 1.08 34.44
N THR A 338 11.14 0.09 34.52
CA THR A 338 11.86 -0.47 33.38
C THR A 338 10.92 -1.03 32.30
N GLN A 339 9.83 -1.71 32.70
CA GLN A 339 8.87 -2.27 31.75
C GLN A 339 8.13 -1.17 30.98
N PHE A 340 7.77 -0.08 31.66
CA PHE A 340 7.14 1.09 31.02
C PHE A 340 8.10 1.72 30.01
N ARG A 341 9.35 1.98 30.41
CA ARG A 341 10.38 2.54 29.52
C ARG A 341 10.57 1.71 28.26
N GLU A 342 10.72 0.40 28.40
CA GLU A 342 10.89 -0.49 27.26
C GLU A 342 9.65 -0.49 26.35
N MET A 343 8.45 -0.51 26.93
CA MET A 343 7.20 -0.49 26.18
C MET A 343 7.05 0.81 25.39
N PHE A 344 7.23 1.97 26.03
CA PHE A 344 7.11 3.26 25.34
C PHE A 344 8.20 3.47 24.31
N PHE A 345 9.43 3.02 24.58
CA PHE A 345 10.49 3.04 23.58
C PHE A 345 10.09 2.25 22.32
N LYS A 346 9.59 1.03 22.48
CA LYS A 346 9.11 0.20 21.35
C LYS A 346 7.92 0.83 20.63
N MET A 347 6.97 1.39 21.38
CA MET A 347 5.81 2.09 20.82
C MET A 347 6.24 3.31 19.99
N GLY A 348 7.15 4.14 20.52
CA GLY A 348 7.65 5.30 19.81
C GLY A 348 8.44 4.95 18.55
N LEU A 349 9.26 3.88 18.57
CA LEU A 349 9.91 3.36 17.37
C LEU A 349 8.89 2.89 16.32
N GLN A 350 7.81 2.24 16.76
CA GLN A 350 6.74 1.80 15.88
C GLN A 350 6.02 2.98 15.23
N ILE A 351 5.73 4.04 16.00
CA ILE A 351 5.14 5.29 15.51
C ILE A 351 6.06 5.94 14.46
N ILE A 352 7.36 6.03 14.72
CA ILE A 352 8.34 6.59 13.78
C ILE A 352 8.38 5.77 12.48
N SER A 353 8.46 4.43 12.58
CA SER A 353 8.43 3.51 11.43
C SER A 353 7.21 3.77 10.55
N MET A 354 6.05 3.92 11.17
CA MET A 354 4.79 4.19 10.49
C MET A 354 4.76 5.58 9.84
N MET A 355 5.21 6.64 10.53
CA MET A 355 5.30 7.99 9.95
C MET A 355 6.30 8.08 8.79
N GLU A 356 7.31 7.20 8.74
CA GLU A 356 8.28 7.13 7.65
C GLU A 356 7.85 6.24 6.49
N PHE A 357 6.86 5.36 6.69
CA PHE A 357 6.41 4.38 5.72
C PHE A 357 6.03 5.04 4.39
N PHE A 358 5.16 6.05 4.43
CA PHE A 358 4.72 6.75 3.22
C PHE A 358 5.79 7.67 2.63
N LYS A 359 6.72 8.22 3.43
CA LYS A 359 7.83 9.03 2.90
C LYS A 359 8.72 8.23 1.94
N LYS A 360 8.96 6.96 2.28
CA LYS A 360 9.75 6.05 1.45
C LYS A 360 9.03 5.74 0.13
N GLU A 361 7.74 5.40 0.21
CA GLU A 361 6.92 5.06 -0.95
C GLU A 361 6.65 6.28 -1.85
N GLU A 362 6.36 7.46 -1.29
CA GLU A 362 6.22 8.71 -2.03
C GLU A 362 7.50 9.05 -2.80
N GLY A 363 8.66 8.92 -2.16
CA GLY A 363 9.95 9.12 -2.83
C GLY A 363 10.19 8.15 -3.99
N GLU A 364 9.69 6.91 -3.90
CA GLU A 364 9.74 5.95 -5.01
C GLU A 364 8.74 6.26 -6.12
N ILE A 365 7.53 6.71 -5.77
CA ILE A 365 6.50 7.09 -6.73
C ILE A 365 6.94 8.32 -7.52
N ILE A 366 7.46 9.35 -6.84
CA ILE A 366 7.96 10.58 -7.47
C ILE A 366 9.13 10.26 -8.42
N LYS A 367 10.02 9.33 -8.07
CA LYS A 367 11.12 8.90 -8.97
C LYS A 367 10.67 8.09 -10.19
N LYS A 368 9.47 7.50 -10.15
CA LYS A 368 8.91 6.66 -11.22
C LYS A 368 8.01 7.44 -12.18
N LEU A 369 7.55 8.61 -11.75
CA LEU A 369 6.93 9.63 -12.59
C LEU A 369 8.01 10.43 -13.33
#